data_AF-A0A928W408-F1
#
_entry.id   AF-A0A928W408-F1
#
_cell.length_a   1.000
_cell.length_b   1.000
_cell.length_c   1.000
_cell.angle_alpha   90.00
_cell.angle_beta   90.00
_cell.angle_gamma   90.00
#
_symmetry.space_group_name_H-M   'P 1'
#
loop_
_entity.id
_entity.type
_entity.pdbx_description
1 polymer ?
#
loop_
_entity_poly.entity_id
_entity_poly.type
_entity_poly.pdbx_seq_one_letter_code
_entity_poly.pdbx_strand_id
1 'polypeptide(L)' 'MRQTEMAIAPAMGLPTIREILNSLLQGNSTPSIERELQKIYEGQADIHTFSVGDLEGSIERDENDNIYLGVWEADFH' A
#
# COMPACT_ATOMS: atom_id res chain seq x y z
N MET A 1 8.78 0.64 16.91
CA MET A 1 7.50 1.33 16.65
C MET A 1 7.67 2.19 15.41
N ARG A 2 7.37 1.60 14.25
CA ARG A 2 7.40 2.27 12.93
C ARG A 2 5.98 2.27 12.35
N GLN A 3 5.40 3.46 12.21
CA GLN A 3 4.19 3.69 11.43
C GLN A 3 4.55 4.68 10.33
N THR A 4 4.33 4.28 9.07
CA THR A 4 4.49 5.16 7.92
C THR A 4 3.18 5.24 7.17
N GLU A 5 2.67 6.45 7.02
CA GLU A 5 1.49 6.76 6.20
C GLU A 5 1.92 7.75 5.12
N MET A 6 1.55 7.47 3.88
CA MET A 6 1.90 8.32 2.74
C MET A 6 0.76 8.39 1.75
N ALA A 7 0.35 9.62 1.40
CA ALA A 7 -0.52 9.89 0.27
C ALA A 7 0.32 10.06 -1.00
N ILE A 8 -0.10 9.41 -2.09
CA ILE A 8 0.60 9.42 -3.37
C ILE A 8 -0.37 9.87 -4.45
N ALA A 9 0.02 10.90 -5.20
CA ALA A 9 -0.77 11.38 -6.32
C ALA A 9 -0.75 10.35 -7.47
N PRO A 10 -1.89 10.07 -8.13
CA PRO A 10 -1.99 9.07 -9.21
C PRO A 10 -1.06 9.36 -10.39
N ALA A 11 -0.75 10.64 -10.61
CA ALA A 11 0.16 11.10 -11.65
C ALA A 11 1.58 10.51 -11.55
N MET A 12 1.98 9.97 -10.39
CA MET A 12 3.26 9.29 -10.22
C MET A 12 3.31 7.91 -10.91
N GLY A 13 2.15 7.32 -11.22
CA GLY A 13 2.03 6.06 -11.94
C GLY A 13 2.24 4.82 -11.08
N LEU A 14 1.59 3.71 -11.49
CA LEU A 14 1.63 2.43 -10.79
C LEU A 14 3.05 1.89 -10.52
N PRO A 15 4.04 1.94 -11.46
CA PRO A 15 5.38 1.43 -11.18
C PRO A 15 6.06 2.11 -9.99
N THR A 16 5.94 3.43 -9.87
CA THR A 16 6.51 4.18 -8.75
C THR A 16 5.80 3.88 -7.44
N ILE A 17 4.48 3.73 -7.44
CA ILE A 17 3.72 3.34 -6.24
C ILE A 17 4.14 1.94 -5.76
N ARG A 18 4.39 1.00 -6.69
CA ARG A 18 4.92 -0.34 -6.37
C ARG A 18 6.30 -0.29 -5.72
N GLU A 19 7.21 0.54 -6.25
CA GLU A 19 8.55 0.72 -5.67
C GLU A 19 8.50 1.32 -4.26
N ILE A 20 7.61 2.30 -4.03
CA ILE A 20 7.38 2.88 -2.70
C ILE A 20 6.84 1.81 -1.75
N LEU A 21 5.79 1.08 -2.14
CA LEU A 21 5.20 0.03 -1.31
C LEU A 21 6.24 -1.05 -0.97
N ASN A 22 7.01 -1.53 -1.95
CA ASN A 22 8.05 -2.51 -1.72
C ASN A 22 9.14 -1.99 -0.75
N SER A 23 9.49 -0.70 -0.83
CA SER A 23 10.41 -0.07 0.11
C SER A 23 9.85 0.01 1.52
N LEU A 24 8.57 0.37 1.68
CA LEU A 24 7.88 0.38 2.98
C LEU A 24 7.84 -1.02 3.61
N LEU A 25 7.62 -2.05 2.78
CA LEU A 25 7.62 -3.46 3.17
C LEU A 25 9.02 -4.08 3.27
N GLN A 26 10.09 -3.27 3.18
CA GLN A 26 11.47 -3.72 3.31
C GLN A 26 11.84 -4.85 2.32
N GLY A 27 11.28 -4.81 1.11
CA GLY A 27 11.49 -5.82 0.08
C GLY A 27 10.59 -7.05 0.18
N ASN A 28 9.64 -7.10 1.12
CA ASN A 28 8.75 -8.24 1.32
C ASN A 28 7.42 -8.13 0.55
N SER A 29 7.28 -7.23 -0.43
CA SER A 29 6.03 -7.15 -1.22
C SER A 29 5.76 -8.49 -1.91
N THR A 30 4.53 -8.99 -1.78
CA THR A 30 4.14 -10.30 -2.34
C THR A 30 3.33 -10.12 -3.63
N PRO A 31 3.28 -11.14 -4.53
CA PRO A 31 2.44 -11.07 -5.72
C PRO A 31 0.95 -10.87 -5.45
N SER A 32 0.48 -11.21 -4.24
CA SER A 32 -0.90 -10.93 -3.81
C SER A 32 -1.08 -9.44 -3.54
N ILE A 33 -0.20 -8.84 -2.74
CA ILE A 33 -0.23 -7.40 -2.42
C ILE A 33 -0.12 -6.55 -3.69
N GLU A 34 0.80 -6.91 -4.61
CA GLU A 34 0.98 -6.23 -5.89
C GLU A 34 -0.27 -6.27 -6.80
N ARG A 35 -1.05 -7.35 -6.71
CA ARG A 35 -2.30 -7.51 -7.45
C ARG A 35 -3.41 -6.66 -6.86
N GLU A 36 -3.51 -6.61 -5.53
CA GLU A 36 -4.52 -5.77 -4.87
C GLU A 36 -4.19 -4.28 -5.04
N LEU A 37 -2.91 -3.89 -5.00
CA LEU A 37 -2.49 -2.53 -5.37
C LEU A 37 -2.92 -2.17 -6.79
N GLN A 38 -2.77 -3.09 -7.75
CA GLN A 38 -3.21 -2.85 -9.13
C GLN A 38 -4.72 -2.63 -9.22
N LYS A 39 -5.53 -3.46 -8.54
CA LYS A 39 -6.98 -3.28 -8.51
C LYS A 39 -7.38 -1.93 -7.94
N ILE A 40 -6.72 -1.49 -6.87
CA ILE A 40 -6.99 -0.20 -6.25
C ILE A 40 -6.61 0.94 -7.20
N TYR A 41 -5.42 0.86 -7.79
CA TYR A 41 -4.96 1.84 -8.77
C TYR A 41 -5.91 1.95 -9.99
N GLU A 42 -6.47 0.82 -10.44
CA GLU A 42 -7.42 0.76 -11.55
C GLU A 42 -8.87 1.11 -11.16
N GLY A 43 -9.14 1.39 -9.87
CA GLY A 43 -10.48 1.70 -9.36
C GLY A 43 -11.44 0.50 -9.30
N GLN A 44 -10.91 -0.72 -9.24
CA GLN A 44 -11.69 -1.95 -9.07
C GLN A 44 -11.98 -2.28 -7.61
N ALA A 45 -11.27 -1.63 -6.69
CA ALA A 45 -11.46 -1.69 -5.24
C ALA A 45 -10.99 -0.36 -4.63
N ASP A 46 -11.57 0.03 -3.51
CA ASP A 46 -11.22 1.29 -2.84
C ASP A 46 -10.26 1.08 -1.67
N ILE A 47 -10.25 -0.12 -1.07
CA ILE A 47 -9.44 -0.45 0.10
C ILE A 47 -8.98 -1.90 0.09
N HIS A 48 -7.76 -2.13 0.56
CA HIS A 48 -7.22 -3.45 0.86
C HIS A 48 -6.31 -3.37 2.09
N THR A 49 -6.50 -4.27 3.05
CA THR A 49 -5.60 -4.47 4.19
C THR A 49 -4.86 -5.79 4.05
N PHE A 50 -3.61 -5.83 4.46
CA PHE A 50 -2.77 -7.02 4.36
C PHE A 50 -1.82 -7.16 5.56
N SER A 51 -1.29 -8.37 5.71
CA SER A 51 -0.21 -8.68 6.65
C SER A 51 0.91 -9.41 5.91
N VAL A 52 2.15 -9.09 6.23
CA VAL A 52 3.34 -9.70 5.63
C VAL A 52 4.50 -9.73 6.62
N GLY A 53 4.88 -10.94 7.04
CA GLY A 53 5.82 -11.11 8.15
C GLY A 53 5.29 -10.42 9.41
N ASP A 54 6.11 -9.56 10.00
CA ASP A 54 5.77 -8.77 11.20
C ASP A 54 5.20 -7.39 10.87
N LEU A 55 4.78 -7.17 9.61
CA LEU A 55 4.16 -5.92 9.15
C LEU A 55 2.70 -6.12 8.80
N GLU A 56 1.92 -5.09 9.06
CA GLU A 56 0.56 -4.91 8.58
C GLU A 56 0.49 -3.62 7.74
N GLY A 57 -0.50 -3.53 6.87
CA GLY A 57 -0.68 -2.33 6.08
C GLY A 57 -2.05 -2.20 5.42
N SER A 58 -2.32 -0.99 4.94
CA SER A 58 -3.47 -0.66 4.12
C SER A 58 -3.05 0.03 2.82
N ILE A 59 -3.83 -0.21 1.78
CA ILE A 59 -3.79 0.49 0.51
C ILE A 59 -5.20 1.02 0.30
N GLU A 60 -5.33 2.32 0.09
CA GLU A 60 -6.62 3.00 -0.03
C GLU A 60 -6.60 3.97 -1.20
N ARG A 61 -7.73 4.09 -1.89
CA ARG A 61 -7.97 5.13 -2.91
C ARG A 61 -9.03 6.08 -2.40
N ASP A 62 -8.70 7.36 -2.30
CA ASP A 62 -9.65 8.39 -1.87
C ASP A 62 -10.54 8.89 -3.02
N GLU A 63 -11.52 9.73 -2.68
CA GLU A 63 -12.47 10.33 -3.64
C GLU A 63 -11.80 11.29 -4.66
N ASN A 64 -10.54 11.67 -4.41
CA ASN A 64 -9.73 12.49 -5.32
C ASN A 64 -8.72 11.63 -6.11
N ASP A 65 -8.96 10.31 -6.15
CA ASP A 65 -8.13 9.27 -6.76
C ASP A 65 -6.76 9.05 -6.10
N ASN A 66 -6.37 9.76 -5.03
CA ASN A 66 -5.07 9.59 -4.39
C ASN A 66 -4.94 8.20 -3.77
N ILE A 67 -3.74 7.62 -3.88
CA ILE A 67 -3.42 6.35 -3.23
C ILE A 67 -2.76 6.59 -1.89
N TYR A 68 -3.37 6.12 -0.81
CA TYR A 68 -2.78 6.11 0.53
C TYR A 68 -2.17 4.75 0.83
N LEU A 69 -0.94 4.76 1.31
CA LEU A 69 -0.25 3.57 1.81
C LEU A 69 0.01 3.75 3.30
N GLY A 70 -0.52 2.84 4.11
CA GLY A 70 -0.22 2.71 5.54
C GLY A 70 0.55 1.42 5.79
N VAL A 71 1.65 1.49 6.56
CA VAL A 71 2.40 0.29 7.01
C VAL A 71 2.83 0.46 8.47
N TRP A 72 2.55 -0.55 9.29
CA TRP A 72 2.90 -0.61 10.71
C TRP A 72 3.43 -1.99 11.11
N GLU A 73 4.06 -2.09 12.30
CA GLU A 73 4.47 -3.37 12.90
C GLU A 73 3.24 -4.07 13.50
N ALA A 74 3.08 -5.39 13.27
CA ALA A 74 1.88 -6.17 13.62
C ALA A 74 1.60 -6.25 15.14
N ASP A 75 2.62 -6.06 15.98
CA ASP A 75 2.48 -6.00 17.45
C ASP A 75 1.85 -4.66 17.94
N PHE A 76 1.30 -3.86 17.04
CA PHE A 76 0.58 -2.63 17.37
C PHE A 76 -0.86 -2.94 17.81
N HIS A 77 -1.07 -3.11 19.13
CA HIS A 77 -2.38 -3.18 19.79
C HIS A 77 -2.65 -1.95 20.67
#